data_AF-A0A6V7CGL6-F1
#
_entry.id   AF-A0A6V7CGL6-F1
#
_cell.length_a   1.000
_cell.length_b   1.000
_cell.length_c   1.000
_cell.angle_alpha   90.00
_cell.angle_beta   90.00
_cell.angle_gamma   90.00
#
_symmetry.space_group_name_H-M   'P 1'
#
loop_
_entity.id
_entity.type
_entity.pdbx_description
1 polymer ?
#
loop_
_entity_poly.entity_id
_entity_poly.type
_entity_poly.pdbx_seq_one_letter_code
_entity_poly.pdbx_strand_id
1 'polypeptide(L)'
;MQRQLRRVIQAQTEMGDKHEAGMVSHRIAEQEFTGEFGSMVRASNMLVSSHIAVTMQIVALTERYAAGDLSQQLAPLPGEKAVISQSINDVRASLLSINNEIRRLASTASAPVDRPERLPTRATPLFARTADQGVFFLGSCDCYGEAIW
;
A
#
# COMPACT_ATOMS: atom_id res chain seq x y z
N MET A 1 4.45 25.06 -49.51
CA MET A 1 3.74 24.01 -48.74
C MET A 1 4.61 22.81 -48.40
N GLN A 2 5.12 22.04 -49.37
CA GLN A 2 5.88 20.79 -49.10
C GLN A 2 7.06 20.95 -48.12
N ARG A 3 7.78 22.08 -48.15
CA ARG A 3 8.86 22.39 -47.22
C ARG A 3 8.39 22.47 -45.76
N GLN A 4 7.24 23.09 -45.49
CA GLN A 4 6.71 23.22 -44.12
C GLN A 4 6.24 21.88 -43.58
N LEU A 5 5.58 21.07 -44.42
CA LEU A 5 5.19 19.71 -44.04
C LEU A 5 6.41 18.85 -43.67
N ARG A 6 7.49 18.89 -44.47
CA ARG A 6 8.74 18.18 -44.15
C ARG A 6 9.36 18.65 -42.82
N ARG A 7 9.30 19.96 -42.51
CA ARG A 7 9.77 20.49 -41.23
C ARG A 7 8.95 19.96 -40.05
N VAL A 8 7.62 19.89 -40.17
CA VAL A 8 6.75 19.33 -39.12
C VAL A 8 7.06 17.85 -38.89
N ILE A 9 7.20 17.07 -39.97
CA ILE A 9 7.54 15.64 -39.89
C ILE A 9 8.88 15.47 -39.16
N GLN A 10 9.92 16.21 -39.58
CA GLN A 10 11.23 16.13 -38.95
C GLN A 10 11.19 16.47 -37.45
N ALA A 11 10.46 17.52 -37.08
CA ALA A 11 10.33 17.94 -35.69
C ALA A 11 9.53 16.91 -34.85
N GLN A 12 8.51 16.27 -35.42
CA GLN A 12 7.78 15.20 -34.77
C GLN A 12 8.63 13.94 -34.59
N THR A 13 9.42 13.55 -35.59
CA THR A 13 10.38 12.43 -35.48
C THR A 13 11.40 12.71 -34.38
N GLU A 14 12.00 13.91 -34.37
CA GLU A 14 12.95 14.30 -33.33
C GLU A 14 12.34 14.27 -31.92
N MET A 15 11.08 14.72 -31.78
CA MET A 15 10.36 14.63 -30.51
C MET A 15 10.15 13.18 -30.08
N GLY A 16 9.81 12.29 -31.03
CA GLY A 16 9.69 10.85 -30.80
C GLY A 16 11.00 10.26 -30.28
N ASP A 17 12.10 10.47 -31.01
CA ASP A 17 13.43 9.95 -30.66
C ASP A 17 13.88 10.42 -29.26
N LYS A 18 13.63 11.70 -28.94
CA LYS A 18 13.95 12.25 -27.62
C LYS A 18 13.10 11.63 -26.51
N HIS A 19 11.81 11.37 -26.74
CA HIS A 19 10.93 10.74 -25.76
C HIS A 19 11.30 9.28 -25.54
N GLU A 20 11.67 8.56 -26.60
CA GLU A 20 12.19 7.20 -26.51
C GLU A 20 13.50 7.14 -25.72
N ALA A 21 14.37 8.14 -25.89
CA ALA A 21 15.57 8.32 -25.08
C ALA A 21 15.32 8.81 -23.64
N GLY A 22 14.06 8.94 -23.21
CA GLY A 22 13.67 9.34 -21.85
C GLY A 22 13.53 10.84 -21.61
N MET A 23 13.79 11.70 -22.60
CA MET A 23 13.62 13.15 -22.50
C MET A 23 12.17 13.58 -22.75
N VAL A 24 11.24 13.06 -21.95
CA VAL A 24 9.78 13.25 -22.12
C VAL A 24 9.31 14.71 -21.94
N SER A 25 10.15 15.60 -21.41
CA SER A 25 9.87 17.03 -21.32
C SER A 25 10.03 17.77 -22.65
N HIS A 26 10.71 17.18 -23.64
CA HIS A 26 10.96 17.84 -24.92
C HIS A 26 9.65 18.13 -25.67
N ARG A 27 9.57 19.32 -26.28
CA ARG A 27 8.45 19.77 -27.09
C ARG A 27 8.98 20.41 -28.37
N ILE A 28 8.16 20.36 -29.42
CA ILE A 28 8.46 21.07 -30.65
C ILE A 28 8.29 22.57 -30.41
N ALA A 29 9.22 23.38 -30.92
CA ALA A 29 9.15 24.83 -30.90
C ALA A 29 8.02 25.34 -31.82
N GLU A 30 6.79 25.36 -31.31
CA GLU A 30 5.59 25.67 -32.09
C GLU A 30 5.59 27.06 -32.75
N GLN A 31 6.34 28.00 -32.18
CA GLN A 31 6.49 29.37 -32.68
C GLN A 31 7.26 29.43 -34.01
N GLU A 32 8.01 28.38 -34.36
CA GLU A 32 8.71 28.26 -35.65
C GLU A 32 7.79 27.84 -36.83
N PHE A 33 6.51 27.59 -36.54
CA PHE A 33 5.50 27.14 -37.50
C PHE A 33 4.31 28.08 -37.50
N THR A 34 3.95 28.58 -38.68
CA THR A 34 2.86 29.55 -38.87
C THR A 34 1.61 28.89 -39.45
N GLY A 35 0.44 29.46 -39.17
CA GLY A 35 -0.84 28.98 -39.70
C GLY A 35 -1.15 27.54 -39.25
N GLU A 36 -1.74 26.76 -40.15
CA GLU A 36 -2.18 25.38 -39.87
C GLU A 36 -1.06 24.45 -39.39
N PHE A 37 0.18 24.63 -39.88
CA PHE A 37 1.31 23.83 -39.40
C PHE A 37 1.64 24.13 -37.92
N GLY A 38 1.51 25.39 -37.50
CA GLY A 38 1.64 25.75 -36.09
C GLY A 38 0.53 25.16 -35.24
N SER A 39 -0.71 25.13 -35.76
CA SER A 39 -1.85 24.48 -35.11
C SER A 39 -1.63 22.98 -34.94
N MET A 40 -1.07 22.29 -35.94
CA MET A 40 -0.71 20.87 -35.86
C MET A 40 0.33 20.61 -34.77
N VAL A 41 1.40 21.41 -34.74
CA VAL A 41 2.46 21.26 -33.74
C VAL A 41 1.94 21.52 -32.32
N ARG A 42 1.13 22.58 -32.13
CA ARG A 42 0.43 22.84 -30.87
C ARG A 42 -0.41 21.65 -30.42
N ALA A 43 -1.20 21.09 -31.32
CA ALA A 43 -2.05 19.93 -31.01
C ALA A 43 -1.21 18.70 -30.60
N SER A 44 -0.10 18.43 -31.28
CA SER A 44 0.83 17.35 -30.89
C SER A 44 1.43 17.58 -29.49
N ASN A 45 1.91 18.81 -29.21
CA ASN A 45 2.46 19.16 -27.89
C ASN A 45 1.42 18.99 -26.77
N MET A 46 0.17 19.42 -27.01
CA MET A 46 -0.92 19.28 -26.04
C MET A 46 -1.29 17.82 -25.79
N LEU A 47 -1.38 17.01 -26.84
CA LEU A 47 -1.68 15.58 -26.72
C LEU A 47 -0.64 14.90 -25.84
N VAL A 48 0.64 15.04 -26.17
CA VAL A 48 1.72 14.41 -25.41
C VAL A 48 1.76 14.90 -23.96
N SER A 49 1.55 16.20 -23.74
CA SER A 49 1.50 16.78 -22.39
C SER A 49 0.35 16.24 -21.55
N SER A 50 -0.82 16.02 -22.15
CA SER A 50 -1.98 15.41 -21.48
C SER A 50 -1.70 13.98 -21.01
N HIS A 51 -0.99 13.19 -21.81
CA HIS A 51 -0.60 11.83 -21.41
C HIS A 51 0.46 11.83 -20.30
N ILE A 52 1.51 12.66 -20.44
CA ILE A 52 2.56 12.78 -19.41
C ILE A 52 2.00 13.27 -18.08
N ALA A 53 1.04 14.19 -18.09
CA ALA A 53 0.43 14.70 -16.87
C ALA A 53 -0.21 13.57 -16.03
N VAL A 54 -0.93 12.64 -16.69
CA VAL A 54 -1.51 11.47 -16.01
C VAL A 54 -0.41 10.55 -15.48
N THR A 55 0.63 10.27 -16.28
CA THR A 55 1.77 9.46 -15.84
C THR A 55 2.43 10.04 -14.58
N MET A 56 2.64 11.36 -14.53
CA MET A 56 3.25 12.01 -13.38
C MET A 56 2.35 12.01 -12.13
N GLN A 57 1.02 12.09 -12.30
CA GLN A 57 0.08 11.91 -11.18
C GLN A 57 0.17 10.49 -10.59
N ILE A 58 0.31 9.48 -11.44
CA ILE A 58 0.49 8.09 -11.01
C ILE A 58 1.80 7.93 -10.25
N VAL A 59 2.92 8.44 -10.80
CA VAL A 59 4.24 8.39 -10.14
C VAL A 59 4.16 9.01 -8.76
N ALA A 60 3.56 10.20 -8.62
CA ALA A 60 3.42 10.88 -7.34
C ALA A 60 2.57 10.08 -6.32
N LEU A 61 1.52 9.39 -6.77
CA LEU A 61 0.74 8.50 -5.89
C LEU A 61 1.53 7.26 -5.50
N THR A 62 2.27 6.66 -6.44
CA THR A 62 3.13 5.50 -6.16
C THR A 62 4.20 5.84 -5.12
N GLU A 63 4.84 7.00 -5.22
CA GLU A 63 5.81 7.48 -4.22
C GLU A 63 5.18 7.61 -2.82
N ARG A 64 3.97 8.18 -2.73
CA ARG A 64 3.24 8.29 -1.45
C ARG A 64 2.90 6.91 -0.88
N TYR A 65 2.37 6.02 -1.71
CA TYR A 65 2.00 4.67 -1.28
C TYR A 65 3.22 3.88 -0.80
N ALA A 66 4.37 4.03 -1.49
CA ALA A 66 5.64 3.43 -1.07
C ALA A 66 6.13 3.97 0.28
N ALA A 67 5.87 5.24 0.58
CA ALA A 67 6.13 5.84 1.89
C ALA A 67 5.08 5.50 2.96
N GLY A 68 4.05 4.70 2.62
CA GLY A 68 2.95 4.32 3.52
C GLY A 68 1.82 5.35 3.64
N ASP A 69 1.89 6.47 2.92
CA ASP A 69 0.81 7.45 2.83
C ASP A 69 -0.25 6.98 1.82
N LEU A 70 -1.26 6.28 2.32
CA LEU A 70 -2.42 5.80 1.53
C LEU A 70 -3.62 6.77 1.63
N SER A 71 -3.42 8.02 2.02
CA SER A 71 -4.54 8.96 2.23
C SER A 71 -5.20 9.42 0.93
N GLN A 72 -4.44 9.52 -0.16
CA GLN A 72 -4.93 10.02 -1.44
C GLN A 72 -5.31 8.87 -2.39
N GLN A 73 -6.15 9.19 -3.37
CA GLN A 73 -6.55 8.31 -4.46
C GLN A 73 -6.48 9.07 -5.78
N LEU A 74 -6.33 8.38 -6.91
CA LEU A 74 -6.41 9.03 -8.21
C LEU A 74 -7.85 9.42 -8.49
N ALA A 75 -8.07 10.69 -8.87
CA ALA A 75 -9.39 11.15 -9.29
C ALA A 75 -9.87 10.34 -10.52
N PRO A 76 -11.18 10.09 -10.66
CA PRO A 76 -11.70 9.37 -11.82
C PRO A 76 -11.30 10.05 -13.13
N LEU A 77 -10.64 9.29 -14.01
CA LEU A 77 -10.31 9.76 -15.34
C LEU A 77 -11.45 9.44 -16.31
N PRO A 78 -11.72 10.28 -17.32
CA PRO A 78 -12.85 10.10 -18.22
C PRO A 78 -12.61 9.00 -19.27
N GLY A 79 -13.70 8.40 -19.76
CA GLY A 79 -13.69 7.47 -20.89
C GLY A 79 -12.80 6.26 -20.67
N GLU A 80 -12.03 5.88 -21.68
CA GLU A 80 -11.12 4.72 -21.63
C GLU A 80 -10.01 4.86 -20.58
N LYS A 81 -9.66 6.10 -20.20
CA LYS A 81 -8.67 6.34 -19.13
C LYS A 81 -9.20 5.95 -17.75
N ALA A 82 -10.50 5.69 -17.57
CA ALA A 82 -11.08 5.31 -16.28
C ALA A 82 -10.43 4.03 -15.69
N VAL A 83 -9.98 3.11 -16.55
CA VAL A 83 -9.26 1.89 -16.14
C VAL A 83 -7.98 2.23 -15.37
N ILE A 84 -7.29 3.32 -15.71
CA ILE A 84 -6.07 3.75 -15.01
C ILE A 84 -6.40 4.15 -13.57
N SER A 85 -7.42 5.01 -13.38
CA SER A 85 -7.87 5.41 -12.04
C SER A 85 -8.37 4.23 -11.23
N GLN A 86 -9.09 3.30 -11.85
CA GLN A 86 -9.55 2.09 -11.18
C GLN A 86 -8.36 1.25 -10.68
N SER A 87 -7.42 0.91 -11.56
CA SER A 87 -6.28 0.06 -11.23
C SER A 87 -5.41 0.64 -10.11
N ILE A 88 -5.10 1.95 -10.15
CA ILE A 88 -4.29 2.60 -9.10
C ILE A 88 -5.03 2.63 -7.76
N ASN A 89 -6.34 2.81 -7.77
CA ASN A 89 -7.15 2.82 -6.56
C ASN A 89 -7.36 1.41 -6.00
N ASP A 90 -7.38 0.37 -6.84
CA ASP A 90 -7.40 -1.02 -6.42
C ASP A 90 -6.09 -1.42 -5.73
N VAL A 91 -4.94 -1.02 -6.27
CA VAL A 91 -3.64 -1.20 -5.62
C VAL A 91 -3.65 -0.59 -4.22
N ARG A 92 -4.15 0.65 -4.08
CA ARG A 92 -4.30 1.32 -2.78
C ARG A 92 -5.20 0.52 -1.83
N ALA A 93 -6.34 0.05 -2.32
CA ALA A 93 -7.29 -0.73 -1.51
C ALA A 93 -6.66 -2.04 -1.02
N SER A 94 -5.89 -2.72 -1.86
CA SER A 94 -5.13 -3.92 -1.46
C SER A 94 -4.11 -3.61 -0.36
N LEU A 95 -3.34 -2.52 -0.49
CA LEU A 95 -2.38 -2.10 0.54
C LEU A 95 -3.05 -1.76 1.88
N LEU A 96 -4.21 -1.08 1.85
CA LEU A 96 -5.00 -0.81 3.05
C LEU A 96 -5.51 -2.10 3.71
N SER A 97 -5.99 -3.06 2.91
CA SER A 97 -6.44 -4.36 3.39
C SER A 97 -5.33 -5.12 4.11
N ILE A 98 -4.14 -5.18 3.50
CA ILE A 98 -2.94 -5.81 4.09
C ILE A 98 -2.57 -5.12 5.41
N ASN A 99 -2.54 -3.79 5.45
CA ASN A 99 -2.23 -3.03 6.67
C ASN A 99 -3.24 -3.30 7.80
N ASN A 100 -4.54 -3.40 7.48
CA ASN A 100 -5.57 -3.73 8.45
C ASN A 100 -5.41 -5.14 9.00
N GLU A 101 -5.07 -6.11 8.14
CA GLU A 101 -4.85 -7.49 8.55
C GLU A 101 -3.62 -7.63 9.46
N ILE A 102 -2.51 -6.94 9.13
CA ILE A 102 -1.32 -6.89 10.00
C ILE A 102 -1.69 -6.33 11.38
N ARG A 103 -2.45 -5.24 11.44
CA ARG A 103 -2.93 -4.66 12.70
C ARG A 103 -3.81 -5.63 13.47
N ARG A 104 -4.70 -6.35 12.79
CA ARG A 104 -5.56 -7.37 13.40
C ARG A 104 -4.71 -8.48 14.04
N LEU A 105 -3.78 -9.05 13.29
CA LEU A 105 -2.88 -10.10 13.78
C LEU A 105 -2.03 -9.64 14.97
N ALA A 106 -1.46 -8.43 14.91
CA ALA A 106 -0.69 -7.85 16.00
C ALA A 106 -1.55 -7.64 17.27
N SER A 107 -2.80 -7.20 17.11
CA SER A 107 -3.73 -7.02 18.23
C SER A 107 -4.12 -8.35 18.88
N THR A 108 -4.31 -9.41 18.10
CA THR A 108 -4.63 -10.74 18.64
C THR A 108 -3.45 -11.37 19.37
N ALA A 109 -2.22 -11.16 18.89
CA ALA A 109 -1.01 -11.70 19.53
C ALA A 109 -0.65 -10.99 20.85
N SER A 110 -1.06 -9.73 21.00
CA SER A 110 -0.85 -8.93 22.22
C SER A 110 -2.02 -9.02 23.21
N ALA A 111 -3.13 -9.66 22.84
CA ALA A 111 -4.21 -9.96 23.76
C ALA A 111 -3.71 -10.91 24.88
N PRO A 112 -4.16 -10.74 26.14
CA PRO A 112 -3.79 -11.64 27.22
C PRO A 112 -4.14 -13.07 26.83
N VAL A 113 -3.15 -13.97 26.82
CA VAL A 113 -3.42 -15.41 26.78
C VAL A 113 -4.23 -15.72 28.03
N ASP A 114 -5.45 -16.19 27.82
CA ASP A 114 -6.32 -16.64 28.89
C ASP A 114 -5.62 -17.80 29.60
N ARG A 115 -4.96 -17.49 30.73
CA ARG A 115 -4.25 -18.48 31.53
C ARG A 115 -5.35 -19.35 32.12
N PRO A 116 -5.43 -20.65 31.81
CA PRO A 116 -6.56 -21.47 32.21
C PRO A 116 -6.78 -21.31 33.71
N GLU A 117 -8.02 -20.97 34.06
CA GLU A 117 -8.49 -20.84 35.42
C GLU A 117 -7.98 -22.05 36.21
N ARG A 118 -7.24 -21.78 37.29
CA ARG A 118 -6.58 -22.80 38.12
C ARG A 118 -7.68 -23.79 38.53
N LEU A 119 -7.68 -24.99 37.92
CA LEU A 119 -8.62 -26.06 38.23
C LEU A 119 -8.75 -26.14 39.75
N PRO A 120 -9.97 -26.10 40.32
CA PRO A 120 -10.11 -26.18 41.76
C PRO A 120 -9.48 -27.49 42.20
N THR A 121 -8.41 -27.41 42.99
CA THR A 121 -7.87 -28.54 43.74
C THR A 121 -8.90 -28.95 44.79
N ARG A 122 -10.01 -29.56 44.35
CA ARG A 122 -10.79 -30.44 45.21
C ARG A 122 -9.95 -31.69 45.37
N ALA A 123 -9.08 -31.68 46.37
CA ALA A 123 -8.73 -32.91 47.06
C ALA A 123 -10.05 -33.45 47.64
N THR A 124 -10.73 -34.32 46.90
CA THR A 124 -11.80 -35.14 47.45
C THR A 124 -11.09 -36.14 48.36
N PRO A 125 -11.26 -36.09 49.70
CA PRO A 125 -10.66 -37.10 50.54
C PRO A 125 -11.36 -38.42 50.24
N LEU A 126 -10.67 -39.32 49.53
CA LEU A 126 -10.99 -40.73 49.56
C LEU A 126 -10.68 -41.21 50.98
N PHE A 127 -11.73 -41.65 51.70
CA PHE A 127 -11.73 -42.19 53.06
C PHE A 127 -11.71 -41.19 54.22
N ALA A 128 -12.90 -40.87 54.71
CA ALA A 128 -13.12 -40.61 56.13
C ALA A 128 -13.88 -41.80 56.73
N ARG A 129 -13.17 -42.75 57.34
CA ARG A 129 -13.75 -43.70 58.30
C ARG A 129 -12.78 -43.89 59.48
N THR A 130 -13.06 -43.11 60.51
CA THR A 130 -12.75 -43.25 61.93
C THR A 130 -11.72 -44.32 62.33
N ALA A 131 -10.52 -43.87 62.71
CA ALA A 131 -9.72 -44.54 63.71
C ALA A 131 -9.44 -43.54 64.84
N ASP A 132 -9.90 -43.94 66.01
CA ASP A 132 -9.60 -43.37 67.31
C ASP A 132 -8.06 -43.32 67.52
N GLN A 133 -7.62 -42.30 68.27
CA GLN A 133 -6.27 -42.10 68.81
C GLN A 133 -5.20 -41.41 67.93
N GLY A 134 -4.77 -40.22 68.38
CA GLY A 134 -3.42 -39.72 68.15
C GLY A 134 -3.32 -38.43 67.33
N VAL A 135 -3.24 -37.29 68.02
CA VAL A 135 -2.77 -36.03 67.45
C VAL A 135 -1.30 -36.21 67.02
N PHE A 136 -1.04 -36.12 65.72
CA PHE A 136 0.29 -35.82 65.19
C PHE A 136 0.18 -34.66 64.21
N PHE A 137 0.50 -33.47 64.70
CA PHE A 137 0.84 -32.33 63.87
C PHE A 137 2.33 -32.48 63.51
N LEU A 138 2.63 -32.83 62.26
CA LEU A 138 3.93 -32.55 61.67
C LEU A 138 3.70 -31.57 60.53
N GLY A 139 3.88 -30.30 60.88
CA GLY A 139 4.09 -29.26 59.88
C GLY A 139 5.42 -29.50 59.18
N SER A 140 5.44 -29.31 57.87
CA SER A 140 6.60 -28.89 57.10
C SER A 140 6.08 -28.20 55.85
N CYS A 141 6.53 -26.95 55.67
CA CYS A 141 6.36 -26.16 54.47
C CYS A 141 6.81 -26.93 53.23
N ASP A 142 6.22 -26.59 52.08
CA ASP A 142 7.02 -26.19 50.92
C ASP A 142 6.19 -25.27 50.00
N CYS A 143 6.43 -23.96 50.19
CA CYS A 143 6.18 -22.95 49.19
C CYS A 143 7.45 -22.83 48.33
N TYR A 144 7.53 -23.60 47.24
CA TYR A 144 8.40 -23.32 46.10
C TYR A 144 7.48 -23.16 44.87
N GLY A 145 7.41 -22.04 44.15
CA GLY A 145 8.36 -20.94 44.05
C GLY A 145 9.32 -21.13 42.88
N GLU A 146 8.84 -21.44 41.68
CA GLU A 146 9.59 -21.19 40.44
C GLU A 146 8.68 -20.51 39.41
N ALA A 147 8.86 -19.19 39.29
CA ALA A 147 8.54 -18.44 38.09
C ALA A 147 9.87 -18.26 37.35
N ILE A 148 10.12 -19.11 36.36
CA ILE A 148 11.21 -18.98 35.40
C ILE A 148 10.64 -19.35 34.02
N TRP A 149 10.41 -18.29 33.22
CA TRP A 149 10.02 -18.21 31.80
C TRP A 149 8.72 -18.89 31.34
#